data_AF-A0A8E8EYG2-F1
#
_entry.id   AF-A0A8E8EYG2-F1
#
_cell.length_a   1.000
_cell.length_b   1.000
_cell.length_c   1.000
_cell.angle_alpha   90.00
_cell.angle_beta   90.00
_cell.angle_gamma   90.00
#
_symmetry.space_group_name_H-M   'P 1'
#
loop_
_entity.id
_entity.type
_entity.pdbx_description
1 polymer ?
#
loop_
_entity_poly.entity_id
_entity_poly.type
_entity_poly.pdbx_seq_one_letter_code
_entity_poly.pdbx_strand_id
1 'polypeptide(L)' 'MTWSSLEGEWEDQPDDPAGDDLGYDLDEWERIRATGVDSEKYLYLPGDEELLREEAFLVVSPEAVADLVDNR' A
#
# COMPACT_ATOMS: atom_id res chain seq x y z
N MET A 1 -10.71 25.22 -18.22
CA MET A 1 -9.82 24.13 -18.62
C MET A 1 -10.67 22.89 -18.90
N THR A 2 -10.52 22.26 -20.06
CA THR A 2 -11.25 21.03 -20.41
C THR A 2 -10.55 19.82 -19.77
N TRP A 3 -11.31 19.01 -19.03
CA TRP A 3 -10.88 17.77 -18.34
C TRP A 3 -10.12 16.78 -19.24
N SER A 4 -10.27 16.90 -20.56
CA SER A 4 -9.74 16.03 -21.62
C SER A 4 -8.21 15.99 -21.78
N SER A 5 -7.44 16.73 -20.97
CA SER A 5 -5.98 16.79 -21.12
C SER A 5 -5.22 15.91 -20.10
N LEU A 6 -5.94 15.13 -19.28
CA LEU A 6 -5.41 14.17 -18.31
C LEU A 6 -5.64 12.71 -18.76
N GLU A 7 -5.99 12.48 -20.03
CA GLU A 7 -5.91 11.15 -20.64
C GLU A 7 -4.43 10.79 -20.86
N GLY A 8 -3.69 10.64 -19.76
CA GLY A 8 -2.42 9.94 -19.79
C GLY A 8 -2.66 8.48 -20.15
N GLU A 9 -1.72 7.88 -20.87
CA GLU A 9 -1.71 6.45 -21.15
C GLU A 9 -1.49 5.72 -19.82
N TRP A 10 -2.58 5.44 -19.11
CA TRP A 10 -2.56 4.74 -17.81
C TRP A 10 -1.84 3.39 -17.89
N GLU A 11 -1.84 2.77 -19.07
CA GLU A 11 -1.15 1.51 -19.35
C GLU A 11 0.39 1.62 -19.31
N ASP A 12 0.94 2.83 -19.53
CA ASP A 12 2.39 3.10 -19.54
C ASP A 12 2.89 3.63 -18.18
N GLN A 13 1.98 3.89 -17.24
CA GLN A 13 2.37 4.31 -15.90
C GLN A 13 2.97 3.14 -15.11
N PRO A 14 3.98 3.41 -14.25
CA PRO A 14 4.52 2.38 -13.37
C PRO A 14 3.46 1.92 -12.36
N ASP A 15 3.48 0.63 -12.02
CA ASP A 15 2.60 0.05 -10.99
C ASP A 15 2.83 0.70 -9.61
N ASP A 16 4.06 1.16 -9.37
CA ASP A 16 4.47 1.94 -8.19
C ASP A 16 4.96 3.34 -8.63
N PRO A 17 4.10 4.38 -8.56
CA PRO A 17 4.46 5.73 -8.97
C PRO A 17 5.36 6.42 -7.94
N ALA A 18 6.25 7.30 -8.41
CA ALA A 18 7.09 8.10 -7.52
C ALA A 18 6.24 9.07 -6.68
N GLY A 19 6.50 9.13 -5.38
CA GLY A 19 5.63 9.81 -4.42
C GLY A 19 5.86 11.30 -4.18
N ASP A 20 6.75 11.95 -4.93
CA ASP A 20 7.20 13.33 -4.67
C ASP A 20 6.06 14.38 -4.77
N ASP A 21 4.94 14.09 -5.46
CA ASP A 21 3.86 15.05 -5.74
C ASP A 21 2.52 14.71 -5.05
N LEU A 22 2.54 13.82 -4.05
CA LEU A 22 1.30 13.28 -3.45
C LEU A 22 0.66 14.21 -2.40
N GLY A 23 1.39 15.20 -1.91
CA GLY A 23 0.90 16.15 -0.89
C GLY A 23 0.74 15.55 0.51
N TYR A 24 1.26 14.34 0.73
CA TYR A 24 1.40 13.67 2.02
C TYR A 24 2.79 13.06 2.15
N ASP A 25 3.22 12.85 3.38
CA ASP A 25 4.50 12.19 3.66
C ASP A 25 4.34 10.68 3.44
N LEU A 26 5.28 10.10 2.70
CA LEU A 26 5.31 8.65 2.51
C LEU A 26 6.02 8.01 3.69
N ASP A 27 5.36 7.04 4.30
CA ASP A 27 5.94 6.21 5.35
C ASP A 27 6.29 4.82 4.81
N GLU A 28 7.40 4.25 5.27
CA GLU A 28 7.80 2.89 4.92
C GLU A 28 7.16 1.89 5.88
N TRP A 29 6.33 0.99 5.36
CA TRP A 29 5.62 0.01 6.18
C TRP A 29 6.31 -1.36 6.15
N GLU A 30 6.53 -1.93 7.33
CA GLU A 30 7.04 -3.29 7.45
C GLU A 30 5.90 -4.31 7.34
N ARG A 31 6.05 -5.28 6.44
CA ARG A 31 5.12 -6.41 6.30
C ARG A 31 5.65 -7.64 7.02
N ILE A 32 4.89 -8.11 8.00
CA ILE A 32 5.17 -9.34 8.76
C ILE A 32 4.15 -10.40 8.39
N ARG A 33 4.62 -11.62 8.07
CA ARG A 33 3.75 -12.80 7.94
C ARG A 33 3.63 -13.48 9.31
N ALA A 34 2.42 -13.50 9.86
CA ALA A 34 2.10 -14.21 11.08
C ALA A 34 1.33 -15.49 10.77
N THR A 35 1.85 -16.64 11.18
CA THR A 35 1.15 -17.93 11.07
C THR A 35 0.49 -18.23 12.42
N GLY A 36 -0.82 -18.02 12.52
CA GLY A 36 -1.61 -18.40 13.69
C GLY A 36 -2.09 -19.86 13.62
N VAL A 37 -2.68 -20.34 14.70
CA VAL A 37 -3.24 -21.71 14.81
C VAL A 37 -4.38 -21.94 13.82
N ASP A 38 -5.16 -20.90 13.51
CA ASP A 38 -6.35 -20.99 12.65
C ASP A 38 -6.13 -20.50 11.21
N SER A 39 -5.22 -19.54 10.96
CA SER A 39 -4.97 -18.99 9.61
C SER A 39 -3.70 -18.15 9.55
N GLU A 40 -3.13 -18.05 8.34
CA GLU A 40 -2.08 -17.07 8.01
C GLU A 40 -2.67 -15.65 7.94
N LYS A 41 -1.91 -14.68 8.43
CA LYS A 41 -2.26 -13.25 8.41
C LYS A 41 -1.03 -12.42 8.02
N TYR A 42 -1.28 -11.28 7.39
CA TYR A 42 -0.27 -10.24 7.21
C TYR A 42 -0.54 -9.10 8.18
N LEU A 43 0.52 -8.68 8.86
CA LEU A 43 0.55 -7.49 9.69
C LEU A 43 1.40 -6.45 8.96
N TYR A 44 0.85 -5.24 8.80
CA TYR A 44 1.58 -4.11 8.27
C TYR A 44 1.75 -3.08 9.39
N LEU A 45 3.00 -2.74 9.69
CA LEU A 45 3.37 -1.80 10.73
C LEU A 45 3.98 -0.55 10.08
N PRO A 46 3.51 0.66 10.44
CA PRO A 46 4.18 1.88 10.00
C PRO A 46 5.58 1.96 10.61
N GLY A 47 6.50 2.61 9.90
CA GLY A 47 7.85 2.91 10.40
C GLY A 47 7.81 3.99 11.48
N ASP A 48 6.84 4.89 11.40
CA ASP A 48 6.64 5.96 12.37
C ASP A 48 6.05 5.45 13.70
N GLU A 49 6.77 5.70 14.79
CA GLU A 49 6.40 5.27 16.14
C GLU A 49 5.14 5.99 16.69
N GLU A 50 4.85 7.21 16.22
CA GLU A 50 3.63 7.92 16.61
C GLU A 50 2.41 7.25 15.99
N LEU A 51 2.47 6.89 14.69
CA LEU A 51 1.42 6.15 14.00
C LEU A 51 1.14 4.79 14.66
N LEU A 52 2.19 4.07 15.07
CA LEU A 52 2.07 2.83 15.85
C LEU A 52 1.32 3.05 17.17
N ARG A 53 1.61 4.15 17.88
CA ARG A 53 0.94 4.51 19.13
C ARG A 53 -0.52 4.89 18.92
N GLU A 54 -0.85 5.43 17.75
CA GLU A 54 -2.21 5.75 17.30
C GLU A 54 -2.95 4.53 16.72
N GLU A 55 -2.38 3.33 16.86
CA GLU A 55 -2.98 2.07 16.39
C GLU A 55 -3.18 2.03 14.86
N ALA A 56 -2.38 2.78 14.11
CA ALA A 56 -2.42 2.83 12.64
C ALA A 56 -1.71 1.62 12.00
N PHE A 57 -2.01 0.40 12.44
CA PHE A 57 -1.50 -0.84 11.84
C PHE A 57 -2.63 -1.63 11.17
N LEU A 58 -2.27 -2.49 10.21
CA LEU A 58 -3.25 -3.27 9.45
C LEU A 58 -3.04 -4.77 9.67
N VAL A 59 -4.12 -5.49 9.97
CA VAL A 59 -4.14 -6.96 10.01
C VAL A 59 -5.04 -7.46 8.90
N VAL A 60 -4.46 -8.08 7.88
CA VAL A 60 -5.20 -8.52 6.70
C VAL A 60 -5.02 -10.02 6.46
N SER A 61 -6.05 -10.64 5.91
CA SER A 61 -5.97 -12.00 5.41
C SER A 61 -5.16 -12.03 4.11
N PRO A 62 -4.43 -13.12 3.82
CA PRO A 62 -3.62 -13.22 2.60
C PRO A 62 -4.44 -13.14 1.32
N GLU A 63 -5.70 -13.59 1.34
CA GLU A 63 -6.65 -13.49 0.23
C GLU A 63 -7.09 -12.05 -0.10
N ALA A 64 -6.90 -11.10 0.83
CA ALA A 64 -7.23 -9.69 0.65
C ALA A 64 -6.05 -8.86 0.13
N VAL A 65 -4.87 -9.48 -0.03
CA VAL A 65 -3.66 -8.83 -0.55
C VAL A 65 -3.48 -9.29 -1.99
N ALA A 66 -3.46 -8.34 -2.92
CA ALA A 66 -3.15 -8.59 -4.32
C ALA A 66 -1.82 -7.92 -4.68
N ASP A 67 -0.98 -8.66 -5.41
CA ASP A 67 0.23 -8.11 -6.01
C ASP A 67 -0.12 -7.49 -7.36
N LEU A 68 0.12 -6.19 -7.51
CA LEU A 68 -0.26 -5.45 -8.72
C LEU A 68 0.57 -5.86 -9.94
N VAL A 69 1.82 -6.30 -9.74
CA VAL A 69 2.67 -6.79 -10.83
C VAL A 69 2.14 -8.11 -11.38
N ASP A 70 1.63 -8.98 -10.51
CA ASP A 70 0.97 -10.24 -10.90
C ASP A 70 -0.42 -10.03 -11.52
N ASN A 71 -1.09 -8.89 -11.25
CA ASN A 71 -2.50 -8.65 -11.59
C ASN A 71 -2.72 -7.42 -12.51
N ARG A 72 -1.75 -7.07 -13.35
CA ARG A 72 -1.84 -5.97 -14.33
C ARG A 72 -2.79 -6.27 -15.50
#